data_AF-A0A9X6UGW5-F1
#
_entry.id   AF-A0A9X6UGW5-F1
#
_cell.length_a   1.000
_cell.length_b   1.000
_cell.length_c   1.000
_cell.angle_alpha   90.00
_cell.angle_beta   90.00
_cell.angle_gamma   90.00
#
_symmetry.space_group_name_H-M   'P 1'
#
loop_
_entity.id
_entity.type
_entity.pdbx_description
1 polymer ?
#
loop_
_entity_poly.entity_id
_entity_poly.type
_entity_poly.pdbx_seq_one_letter_code
_entity_poly.pdbx_strand_id
1 'polypeptide(L)'
;MYREVHGFPVKVQSGAQEKHIPDTPNYKQELANGKNKSIFYGDNKIAQELLDKFAGKGTTVTKNKERVDFGKPIGKYYDTVTGQYIETNRGMIHYGKDGAHIVPAKPSE
;
A
#
# COMPACT_ATOMS: atom_id res chain seq x y z
N MET A 1 -1.06 19.54 12.61
CA MET A 1 -0.96 19.28 11.16
C MET A 1 -0.28 17.93 10.97
N TYR A 2 -0.69 17.14 9.98
CA TYR A 2 0.03 15.91 9.65
C TYR A 2 1.37 16.25 8.99
N ARG A 3 2.38 15.40 9.17
CA ARG A 3 3.60 15.48 8.37
C ARG A 3 3.23 15.37 6.89
N GLU A 4 3.95 16.08 6.02
CA GLU A 4 3.74 15.99 4.58
C GLU A 4 4.97 15.40 3.87
N VAL A 5 4.72 14.72 2.76
CA VAL A 5 5.72 14.26 1.80
C VAL A 5 5.27 14.69 0.41
N HIS A 6 6.13 15.40 -0.33
CA HIS A 6 5.83 15.96 -1.65
C HIS A 6 4.56 16.84 -1.72
N GLY A 7 4.19 17.49 -0.61
CA GLY A 7 2.99 18.31 -0.48
C GLY A 7 1.70 17.52 -0.28
N PHE A 8 1.79 16.27 0.18
CA PHE A 8 0.65 15.42 0.52
C PHE A 8 0.73 14.96 1.98
N PRO A 9 -0.42 14.84 2.67
CA PRO A 9 -0.45 14.39 4.05
C PRO A 9 -0.01 12.93 4.20
N VAL A 10 0.86 12.68 5.16
CA VAL A 10 1.20 11.33 5.65
C VAL A 10 0.13 10.89 6.65
N LYS A 11 -1.04 10.58 6.11
CA LYS A 11 -2.21 10.09 6.85
C LYS A 11 -2.81 8.94 6.06
N VAL A 12 -3.16 7.84 6.70
CA VAL A 12 -3.80 6.72 5.99
C VAL A 12 -5.14 7.15 5.42
N GLN A 13 -5.36 6.88 4.13
CA GLN A 13 -6.66 6.96 3.49
C GLN A 13 -7.36 5.62 3.66
N SER A 14 -8.10 5.45 4.76
CA SER A 14 -8.64 4.15 5.20
C SER A 14 -9.37 3.37 4.11
N GLY A 15 -10.31 4.00 3.39
CA GLY A 15 -11.07 3.33 2.34
C GLY A 15 -10.22 2.86 1.15
N ALA A 16 -9.09 3.52 0.88
CA ALA A 16 -8.15 3.07 -0.15
C ALA A 16 -7.26 1.94 0.35
N GLN A 17 -6.79 2.02 1.60
CA GLN A 17 -5.97 0.98 2.23
C GLN A 17 -6.75 -0.33 2.41
N GLU A 18 -8.01 -0.25 2.83
CA GLU A 18 -8.88 -1.41 3.07
C GLU A 18 -9.10 -2.25 1.80
N LYS A 19 -9.00 -1.65 0.60
CA LYS A 19 -9.02 -2.41 -0.67
C LYS A 19 -7.88 -3.42 -0.79
N HIS A 20 -6.92 -3.40 0.12
CA HIS A 20 -5.81 -4.34 0.19
C HIS A 20 -5.87 -5.24 1.44
N ILE A 21 -6.93 -5.18 2.26
CA ILE A 21 -7.06 -5.95 3.50
C ILE A 21 -8.22 -6.96 3.38
N PRO A 22 -7.96 -8.28 3.32
CA PRO A 22 -8.92 -9.30 2.88
C PRO A 22 -10.31 -9.29 3.54
N ASP A 23 -10.37 -9.07 4.84
CA ASP A 23 -11.63 -9.20 5.59
C ASP A 23 -12.53 -7.97 5.52
N THR A 24 -12.04 -6.87 4.95
CA THR A 24 -12.79 -5.61 4.87
C THR A 24 -13.88 -5.65 3.81
N PRO A 25 -14.97 -4.87 3.98
CA PRO A 25 -16.00 -4.72 2.94
C PRO A 25 -15.43 -4.21 1.61
N ASN A 26 -14.45 -3.29 1.65
CA ASN A 26 -13.82 -2.71 0.47
C ASN A 26 -13.03 -3.74 -0.35
N TYR A 27 -12.28 -4.63 0.30
CA TYR A 27 -11.59 -5.72 -0.40
C TYR A 27 -12.57 -6.72 -1.01
N LYS A 28 -13.58 -7.15 -0.23
CA LYS A 28 -14.64 -8.06 -0.72
C LYS A 28 -15.37 -7.50 -1.94
N GLN A 29 -15.60 -6.18 -1.96
CA GLN A 29 -16.19 -5.51 -3.11
C GLN A 29 -15.28 -5.51 -4.34
N GLU A 30 -13.96 -5.32 -4.20
CA GLU A 30 -13.03 -5.42 -5.33
C GLU A 30 -13.02 -6.84 -5.90
N LEU A 31 -13.04 -7.87 -5.04
CA LEU A 31 -13.16 -9.27 -5.48
C LEU A 31 -14.49 -9.53 -6.21
N ALA A 32 -15.61 -9.04 -5.67
CA ALA A 32 -16.92 -9.18 -6.32
C ALA A 32 -16.97 -8.50 -7.70
N ASN A 33 -16.17 -7.45 -7.90
CA ASN A 33 -15.99 -6.77 -9.18
C ASN A 33 -14.95 -7.45 -10.09
N GLY A 34 -14.49 -8.66 -9.76
CA GLY A 34 -13.50 -9.40 -10.55
C GLY A 34 -12.08 -8.83 -10.47
N LYS A 35 -11.77 -8.01 -9.47
CA LYS A 35 -10.45 -7.37 -9.31
C LYS A 35 -9.68 -8.00 -8.17
N ASN A 36 -8.69 -8.81 -8.51
CA ASN A 36 -7.69 -9.26 -7.54
C ASN A 36 -6.76 -8.09 -7.16
N LYS A 37 -6.53 -7.92 -5.86
CA LYS A 37 -5.69 -6.87 -5.29
C LYS A 37 -4.52 -7.50 -4.57
N SER A 38 -3.35 -6.86 -4.59
CA SER A 38 -2.29 -7.17 -3.63
C SER A 38 -2.84 -7.11 -2.20
N ILE A 39 -2.40 -8.03 -1.35
CA ILE A 39 -2.85 -8.20 0.04
C ILE A 39 -1.85 -7.53 0.97
N PHE A 40 -2.28 -6.56 1.74
CA PHE A 40 -1.52 -5.93 2.82
C PHE A 40 -1.72 -6.70 4.13
N TYR A 41 -0.64 -6.89 4.89
CA TYR A 41 -0.69 -7.51 6.22
C TYR A 41 -0.89 -6.44 7.30
N GLY A 42 -2.01 -6.54 8.02
CA GLY A 42 -2.38 -5.61 9.09
C GLY A 42 -3.64 -4.80 8.74
N ASP A 43 -3.83 -3.72 9.47
CA ASP A 43 -4.98 -2.83 9.36
C ASP A 43 -4.55 -1.38 9.06
N ASN A 44 -5.50 -0.44 9.13
CA ASN A 44 -5.21 0.98 8.94
C ASN A 44 -4.23 1.54 9.99
N LYS A 45 -4.20 0.97 11.21
CA LYS A 45 -3.26 1.38 12.25
C LYS A 45 -1.84 0.97 11.86
N ILE A 46 -1.64 -0.28 11.46
CA ILE A 46 -0.35 -0.76 10.95
C ILE A 46 0.07 0.01 9.71
N ALA A 47 -0.86 0.31 8.79
CA ALA A 47 -0.57 1.13 7.63
C ALA A 47 -0.09 2.55 8.02
N GLN A 48 -0.75 3.19 9.01
CA GLN A 48 -0.30 4.48 9.52
C GLN A 48 1.10 4.40 10.14
N GLU A 49 1.39 3.38 10.96
CA GLU A 49 2.72 3.18 11.56
C GLU A 49 3.82 3.03 10.49
N LEU A 50 3.52 2.30 9.40
CA LEU A 50 4.43 2.16 8.27
C LEU A 50 4.60 3.48 7.50
N LEU A 51 3.52 4.24 7.27
CA LEU A 51 3.61 5.57 6.65
C LEU A 51 4.47 6.51 7.50
N ASP A 52 4.24 6.56 8.82
CA ASP A 52 5.00 7.40 9.75
C ASP A 52 6.51 7.06 9.70
N LYS A 53 6.84 5.78 9.63
CA LYS A 53 8.23 5.33 9.62
C LYS A 53 8.91 5.45 8.25
N PHE A 54 8.21 5.23 7.13
CA PHE A 54 8.85 5.02 5.83
C PHE A 54 8.50 6.02 4.72
N ALA A 55 7.41 6.78 4.84
CA ALA A 55 7.07 7.79 3.83
C ALA A 55 8.20 8.81 3.65
N GLY A 56 8.61 9.04 2.41
CA GLY A 56 9.71 9.94 2.02
C GLY A 56 11.12 9.35 2.14
N LYS A 57 11.27 8.04 2.38
CA LYS A 57 12.57 7.35 2.51
C LYS A 57 12.90 6.39 1.35
N GLY A 58 11.95 6.17 0.45
CA GLY A 58 12.07 5.31 -0.71
C GLY A 58 12.46 6.07 -1.97
N THR A 59 12.33 5.39 -3.11
CA THR A 59 12.60 5.97 -4.42
C THR A 59 11.32 6.60 -4.98
N THR A 60 11.36 7.90 -5.27
CA THR A 60 10.27 8.58 -5.97
C THR A 60 10.06 7.97 -7.36
N VAL A 61 8.84 7.51 -7.65
CA VAL A 61 8.44 6.99 -8.96
C VAL A 61 7.69 8.06 -9.76
N THR A 62 6.80 8.79 -9.08
CA THR A 62 6.15 10.01 -9.59
C THR A 62 6.01 11.00 -8.42
N LYS A 63 5.58 12.23 -8.69
CA LYS A 63 5.33 13.23 -7.64
C LYS A 63 4.50 12.70 -6.46
N ASN A 64 3.56 11.79 -6.73
CA ASN A 64 2.63 11.24 -5.73
C ASN A 64 2.79 9.73 -5.52
N LYS A 65 3.89 9.13 -5.99
CA LYS A 65 4.15 7.70 -5.78
C LYS A 65 5.61 7.46 -5.41
N GLU A 66 5.79 6.64 -4.41
CA GLU A 66 7.09 6.28 -3.87
C GLU A 66 7.19 4.76 -3.73
N ARG A 67 8.32 4.20 -4.13
CA ARG A 67 8.64 2.79 -3.94
C ARG A 67 9.49 2.63 -2.69
N VAL A 68 9.05 1.79 -1.78
CA VAL A 68 9.68 1.60 -0.47
C VAL A 68 9.99 0.12 -0.24
N ASP A 69 11.19 -0.14 0.28
CA ASP A 69 11.50 -1.40 0.97
C ASP A 69 11.24 -1.21 2.47
N PHE A 70 10.29 -1.96 3.01
CA PHE A 70 9.89 -1.86 4.41
C PHE A 70 10.77 -2.70 5.35
N GLY A 71 11.75 -3.44 4.82
CA GLY A 71 12.69 -4.28 5.56
C GLY A 71 12.08 -5.51 6.24
N LYS A 72 10.77 -5.72 6.09
CA LYS A 72 10.04 -6.88 6.60
C LYS A 72 8.85 -7.18 5.66
N PRO A 73 8.32 -8.41 5.63
CA PRO A 73 7.10 -8.70 4.89
C PRO A 73 5.96 -7.74 5.28
N ILE A 74 5.35 -7.12 4.28
CA ILE A 74 4.19 -6.21 4.45
C ILE A 74 2.93 -6.73 3.78
N GLY A 75 3.03 -7.85 3.06
CA GLY A 75 1.91 -8.35 2.28
C GLY A 75 2.32 -9.30 1.17
N LYS A 76 1.35 -9.58 0.28
CA LYS A 76 1.53 -10.33 -0.95
C LYS A 76 1.20 -9.47 -2.15
N TYR A 77 2.12 -9.41 -3.11
CA TYR A 77 1.88 -8.86 -4.43
C TYR A 77 1.05 -9.85 -5.25
N TYR A 78 -0.01 -9.36 -5.92
CA TYR A 78 -0.75 -10.16 -6.90
C TYR A 78 -0.10 -10.00 -8.28
N ASP A 79 0.47 -11.09 -8.80
CA ASP A 79 0.99 -11.13 -10.16
C ASP A 79 -0.15 -11.40 -11.14
N THR A 80 -0.46 -10.43 -11.99
CA THR A 80 -1.55 -10.51 -12.97
C THR A 80 -1.24 -11.42 -14.16
N VAL A 81 0.02 -11.78 -14.38
CA VAL A 81 0.44 -12.68 -15.46
C VAL A 81 0.26 -14.13 -15.04
N THR A 82 0.67 -14.48 -13.81
CA THR A 82 0.60 -15.87 -13.30
C THR A 82 -0.64 -16.14 -12.47
N GLY A 83 -1.34 -15.10 -12.00
CA GLY A 83 -2.46 -15.21 -11.06
C GLY A 83 -2.05 -15.58 -9.64
N GLN A 84 -0.75 -15.50 -9.31
CA GLN A 84 -0.22 -15.93 -8.02
C GLN A 84 0.00 -14.77 -7.04
N TYR A 85 -0.08 -15.08 -5.76
CA TYR A 85 0.27 -14.17 -4.68
C TYR A 85 1.69 -14.45 -4.18
N ILE A 86 2.57 -13.45 -4.27
CA ILE A 86 3.99 -13.55 -3.91
C ILE A 86 4.24 -12.67 -2.70
N GLU A 87 4.76 -13.23 -1.61
CA GLU A 87 5.09 -12.45 -0.41
C GLU A 87 6.17 -11.40 -0.72
N THR A 88 6.03 -10.21 -0.13
CA THR A 88 6.90 -9.07 -0.43
C THR A 88 7.13 -8.17 0.79
N ASN A 89 8.35 -7.66 0.91
CA ASN A 89 8.73 -6.56 1.79
C ASN A 89 8.66 -5.20 1.08
N ARG A 90 8.34 -5.17 -0.22
CA ARG A 90 8.29 -3.95 -1.03
C ARG A 90 6.86 -3.50 -1.24
N GLY A 91 6.68 -2.19 -1.25
CA GLY A 91 5.39 -1.58 -1.56
C GLY A 91 5.53 -0.24 -2.26
N MET A 92 4.43 0.15 -2.89
CA MET A 92 4.22 1.51 -3.38
C MET A 92 3.41 2.28 -2.34
N ILE A 93 3.91 3.44 -1.91
CA ILE A 93 3.10 4.43 -1.22
C ILE A 93 2.47 5.32 -2.28
N HIS A 94 1.15 5.38 -2.30
CA HIS A 94 0.37 6.28 -3.14
C HIS A 94 -0.13 7.45 -2.31
N TYR A 95 0.30 8.66 -2.65
CA TYR A 95 -0.12 9.89 -1.99
C TYR A 95 -1.30 10.56 -2.72
N GLY A 96 -2.17 11.19 -1.95
CA GLY A 96 -3.31 11.98 -2.41
C GLY A 96 -3.69 13.07 -1.41
N LYS A 97 -4.62 13.94 -1.80
CA LYS A 97 -5.05 15.07 -0.95
C LYS A 97 -5.69 14.61 0.36
N ASP A 98 -6.39 13.48 0.33
CA ASP A 98 -7.13 12.93 1.47
C ASP A 98 -6.27 11.99 2.35
N GLY A 99 -5.04 11.71 1.94
CA GLY A 99 -4.14 10.77 2.60
C GLY A 99 -3.34 9.90 1.64
N ALA A 100 -2.79 8.82 2.16
CA ALA A 100 -1.96 7.86 1.44
C ALA A 100 -2.38 6.42 1.75
N HIS A 101 -2.03 5.49 0.85
CA HIS A 101 -2.17 4.06 1.09
C HIS A 101 -0.96 3.29 0.56
N ILE A 102 -0.72 2.12 1.12
CA ILE A 102 0.38 1.22 0.81
C ILE A 102 -0.16 0.05 -0.01
N VAL A 103 0.42 -0.15 -1.18
CA VAL A 103 0.14 -1.28 -2.08
C VAL A 103 1.35 -2.20 -2.11
N PRO A 104 1.26 -3.45 -1.63
CA PRO A 104 2.34 -4.43 -1.79
C PRO A 104 2.69 -4.61 -3.27
N ALA A 105 3.99 -4.57 -3.57
CA ALA A 105 4.51 -4.49 -4.92
C ALA A 105 5.45 -5.67 -5.23
N LYS A 106 5.69 -5.92 -6.51
CA LYS A 106 6.58 -6.98 -6.99
C LYS A 106 7.92 -6.93 -6.23
N PRO A 107 8.39 -8.04 -5.63
CA PRO A 107 9.73 -8.14 -5.06
C PRO A 107 10.81 -7.75 -6.08
N SER A 108 11.97 -7.25 -5.65
CA SER A 108 13.13 -7.34 -6.54
C SER A 108 13.54 -8.79 -6.68
N GLU A 109 14.09 -9.11 -7.85
CA GLU A 109 15.03 -10.22 -8.00
C GLU A 109 16.27 -10.02 -7.11
#